data_AF-A0A5G2QZP4-F1
#
_entry.id   AF-A0A5G2QZP4-F1
#
_cell.length_a   1.000
_cell.length_b   1.000
_cell.length_c   1.000
_cell.angle_alpha   90.00
_cell.angle_beta   90.00
_cell.angle_gamma   90.00
#
_symmetry.space_group_name_H-M   'P 1'
#
loop_
_entity.id
_entity.type
_entity.pdbx_description
1 polymer ?
#
loop_
_entity_poly.entity_id
_entity_poly.type
_entity_poly.pdbx_seq_one_letter_code
_entity_poly.pdbx_strand_id
1 'polypeptide(L)'
;MVLEEIAASLMWFSYALIPCLLTDGVAVLPAPQNISVQSTNMKHVLTWSPVMVPEEIVYYSVEYQGEYESLYMSHIWIPSNWCSPTTGLECDITDDITATVPYNLRVRATLGSQTSAWSTLKHPFNRNSTTLIPPGMEVTKDGFHLVIKLEDLGPQFEFFVAYWRREPGAKEHVKVVRPGGIPMHLETMEPGATYCVKARTFVKAIGRYSAFSQAECVKVQGESLPLALALFAFVGFMLVLVVVPFSVWKMGRLLRRSCCPVVVLPDTLPARLSLFMAPRETCSQTQKCKKWEIHPETFPSSKCQLLVALQ
;
A
#
# COMPACT_ATOMS: atom_id res chain seq x y z
N MET A 1 -62.23 -89.80 28.62
CA MET A 1 -61.35 -89.00 29.49
C MET A 1 -59.88 -89.16 29.08
N VAL A 2 -59.60 -89.12 27.78
CA VAL A 2 -58.25 -89.30 27.18
C VAL A 2 -57.99 -88.19 26.15
N LEU A 3 -58.67 -87.04 26.31
CA LEU A 3 -58.60 -85.91 25.38
C LEU A 3 -58.37 -84.55 26.08
N GLU A 4 -58.11 -84.54 27.40
CA GLU A 4 -57.71 -83.32 28.14
C GLU A 4 -56.22 -83.29 28.49
N GLU A 5 -55.52 -84.43 28.48
CA GLU A 5 -54.09 -84.50 28.84
C GLU A 5 -53.13 -84.13 27.69
N ILE A 6 -53.61 -84.09 26.44
CA ILE A 6 -52.75 -83.80 25.27
C ILE A 6 -52.67 -82.28 25.00
N ALA A 7 -53.66 -81.51 25.46
CA ALA A 7 -53.67 -80.05 25.28
C ALA A 7 -52.65 -79.33 26.19
N ALA A 8 -52.33 -79.90 27.35
CA ALA A 8 -51.38 -79.30 28.30
C ALA A 8 -49.90 -79.55 27.92
N SER A 9 -49.61 -80.57 27.11
CA SER A 9 -48.23 -80.89 26.68
C SER A 9 -47.79 -80.13 25.42
N LEU A 10 -48.75 -79.73 24.55
CA LEU A 10 -48.46 -78.94 23.35
C LEU A 10 -48.30 -77.43 23.63
N MET A 11 -48.74 -76.96 24.80
CA MET A 11 -48.60 -75.55 25.21
C MET A 11 -47.27 -75.22 25.91
N TRP A 12 -46.39 -76.22 26.12
CA TRP A 12 -45.05 -76.01 26.68
C TRP A 12 -43.90 -76.07 25.67
N PHE A 13 -44.16 -76.46 24.42
CA PHE A 13 -43.14 -76.51 23.37
C PHE A 13 -43.10 -75.30 22.43
N SER A 14 -43.93 -74.27 22.66
CA SER A 14 -43.96 -73.05 21.84
C SER A 14 -43.16 -71.86 22.39
N TYR A 15 -42.46 -72.03 23.52
CA TYR A 15 -41.73 -70.92 24.18
C TYR A 15 -40.21 -70.93 23.97
N ALA A 16 -39.68 -71.81 23.13
CA ALA A 16 -38.24 -71.88 22.87
C ALA A 16 -37.95 -71.75 21.38
N LEU A 17 -38.22 -70.58 20.78
CA LEU A 17 -37.63 -70.11 19.51
C LEU A 17 -37.97 -68.62 19.32
N ILE A 18 -37.44 -67.77 20.20
CA ILE A 18 -37.17 -66.37 19.85
C ILE A 18 -35.65 -66.24 19.90
N PRO A 19 -34.94 -66.46 18.78
CA PRO A 19 -33.61 -65.89 18.65
C PRO A 19 -33.80 -64.39 18.78
N CYS A 20 -33.40 -63.83 19.93
CA CYS A 20 -33.09 -62.41 20.03
C CYS A 20 -32.02 -62.12 18.97
N LEU A 21 -32.46 -61.71 17.78
CA LEU A 21 -31.65 -60.93 16.87
C LEU A 21 -31.46 -59.57 17.51
N LEU A 22 -30.66 -59.53 18.57
CA LEU A 22 -29.85 -58.35 18.88
C LEU A 22 -28.80 -58.30 17.78
N THR A 23 -29.21 -57.83 16.59
CA THR A 23 -28.27 -57.12 15.75
C THR A 23 -27.89 -55.90 16.55
N ASP A 24 -26.80 -56.03 17.32
CA ASP A 24 -26.02 -54.90 17.78
C ASP A 24 -25.50 -54.22 16.51
N GLY A 25 -26.38 -53.42 15.92
CA GLY A 25 -26.06 -52.61 14.77
C GLY A 25 -25.10 -51.56 15.28
N VAL A 26 -23.80 -51.86 15.24
CA VAL A 26 -22.75 -50.85 15.38
C VAL A 26 -23.16 -49.73 14.43
N ALA A 27 -23.60 -48.61 14.99
CA ALA A 27 -24.12 -47.49 14.23
C ALA A 27 -22.97 -46.91 13.41
N VAL A 28 -22.80 -47.38 12.18
CA VAL A 28 -21.67 -47.01 11.33
C VAL A 28 -21.74 -45.51 11.06
N LEU A 29 -20.74 -44.77 11.53
CA LEU A 29 -20.62 -43.34 11.26
C LEU A 29 -20.58 -43.12 9.74
N PRO A 30 -21.49 -42.31 9.17
CA PRO A 30 -21.58 -42.17 7.72
C PRO A 30 -20.37 -41.40 7.18
N ALA A 31 -19.93 -41.78 5.98
CA ALA A 31 -18.81 -41.12 5.33
C ALA A 31 -19.22 -39.74 4.78
N PRO A 32 -18.33 -38.72 4.86
CA PRO A 32 -18.62 -37.38 4.33
C PRO A 32 -19.04 -37.42 2.86
N GLN A 33 -19.98 -36.58 2.45
CA GLN A 33 -20.51 -36.56 1.07
C GLN A 33 -20.20 -35.23 0.38
N ASN A 34 -20.46 -35.16 -0.93
CA ASN A 34 -20.29 -33.95 -1.76
C ASN A 34 -18.91 -33.31 -1.62
N ILE A 35 -17.86 -34.12 -1.75
CA ILE A 35 -16.49 -33.63 -1.70
C ILE A 35 -16.20 -32.81 -2.96
N SER A 36 -15.68 -31.59 -2.77
CA SER A 36 -15.28 -30.72 -3.87
C SER A 36 -14.07 -29.88 -3.52
N VAL A 37 -13.35 -29.38 -4.53
CA VAL A 37 -12.23 -28.45 -4.33
C VAL A 37 -12.58 -27.12 -4.97
N GLN A 38 -12.54 -26.06 -4.18
CA GLN A 38 -12.61 -24.69 -4.66
C GLN A 38 -11.19 -24.14 -4.79
N SER A 39 -10.84 -23.64 -5.98
CA SER A 39 -9.52 -23.06 -6.18
C SER A 39 -9.56 -21.73 -6.92
N THR A 40 -9.07 -20.71 -6.23
CA THR A 40 -8.98 -19.33 -6.70
C THR A 40 -7.63 -18.77 -6.30
N ASN A 41 -6.92 -18.13 -7.25
CA ASN A 41 -5.60 -17.54 -7.02
C ASN A 41 -4.65 -18.48 -6.25
N MET A 42 -4.50 -19.73 -6.72
CA MET A 42 -3.61 -20.73 -6.11
C MET A 42 -3.89 -21.09 -4.65
N LYS A 43 -4.97 -20.57 -4.06
CA LYS A 43 -5.54 -21.07 -2.82
C LYS A 43 -6.44 -22.26 -3.15
N HIS A 44 -6.33 -23.33 -2.38
CA HIS A 44 -7.00 -24.61 -2.62
C HIS A 44 -7.75 -25.04 -1.36
N VAL A 45 -9.08 -25.03 -1.42
CA VAL A 45 -9.94 -25.39 -0.27
C VAL A 45 -10.77 -26.61 -0.62
N LEU A 46 -10.55 -27.71 0.09
CA LEU A 46 -11.36 -28.93 0.03
C LEU A 46 -12.58 -28.75 0.93
N THR A 47 -13.78 -29.08 0.44
CA THR A 47 -15.04 -28.96 1.19
C THR A 47 -15.84 -30.25 1.13
N TRP A 48 -16.67 -30.48 2.15
CA TRP A 48 -17.57 -31.64 2.22
C TRP A 48 -18.85 -31.31 3.00
N SER A 49 -19.88 -32.14 2.83
CA SER A 49 -21.13 -32.03 3.59
C SER A 49 -20.96 -32.53 5.03
N PRO A 50 -21.64 -31.90 6.01
CA PRO A 50 -21.55 -32.30 7.41
C PRO A 50 -22.12 -33.69 7.64
N VAL A 51 -21.44 -34.45 8.48
CA VAL A 51 -21.96 -35.69 9.07
C VAL A 51 -22.77 -35.30 10.31
N MET A 52 -24.09 -35.47 10.23
CA MET A 52 -25.02 -35.08 11.29
C MET A 52 -25.16 -36.18 12.33
N VAL A 53 -24.64 -35.95 13.53
CA VAL A 53 -24.87 -36.79 14.71
C VAL A 53 -25.42 -35.90 15.82
N PRO A 54 -26.62 -36.20 16.39
CA PRO A 54 -27.23 -35.36 17.41
C PRO A 54 -26.34 -35.16 18.64
N GLU A 55 -26.22 -33.92 19.10
CA GLU A 55 -25.52 -33.52 20.35
C GLU A 55 -24.03 -33.92 20.45
N GLU A 56 -23.42 -34.34 19.34
CA GLU A 56 -22.03 -34.80 19.31
C GLU A 56 -21.16 -33.99 18.33
N ILE A 57 -19.90 -33.79 18.68
CA ILE A 57 -18.92 -33.07 17.85
C ILE A 57 -18.18 -34.08 16.99
N VAL A 58 -18.41 -34.02 15.68
CA VAL A 58 -17.71 -34.84 14.69
C VAL A 58 -16.42 -34.15 14.24
N TYR A 59 -15.32 -34.90 14.23
CA TYR A 59 -14.04 -34.47 13.70
C TYR A 59 -13.82 -35.05 12.31
N TYR A 60 -12.98 -34.40 11.51
CA TYR A 60 -12.61 -34.83 10.18
C TYR A 60 -11.10 -34.96 10.07
N SER A 61 -10.65 -35.87 9.21
CA SER A 61 -9.23 -36.01 8.85
C SER A 61 -9.10 -36.04 7.34
N VAL A 62 -8.21 -35.21 6.81
CA VAL A 62 -7.94 -35.09 5.38
C VAL A 62 -6.58 -35.71 5.06
N GLU A 63 -6.55 -36.49 3.99
CA GLU A 63 -5.33 -37.06 3.44
C GLU A 63 -5.26 -36.84 1.92
N TYR A 64 -4.03 -36.83 1.41
CA TYR A 64 -3.74 -36.65 -0.01
C TYR A 64 -2.72 -37.66 -0.53
N GLN A 65 -2.70 -37.81 -1.85
CA GLN A 65 -1.66 -38.48 -2.61
C GLN A 65 -1.32 -37.62 -3.83
N GLY A 66 -0.05 -37.35 -4.05
CA GLY A 66 0.41 -36.80 -5.33
C GLY A 66 0.45 -37.88 -6.41
N GLU A 67 0.81 -37.48 -7.63
CA GLU A 67 0.93 -38.40 -8.77
C GLU A 67 1.96 -39.49 -8.52
N TYR A 68 3.08 -39.16 -7.85
CA TYR A 68 4.11 -40.14 -7.51
C TYR A 68 3.58 -41.23 -6.56
N GLU A 69 2.93 -40.84 -5.46
CA GLU A 69 2.33 -41.80 -4.53
C GLU A 69 1.23 -42.60 -5.24
N SER A 70 0.40 -41.95 -6.05
CA SER A 70 -0.66 -42.63 -6.79
C SER A 70 -0.13 -43.71 -7.74
N LEU A 71 1.01 -43.49 -8.40
CA LEU A 71 1.57 -44.41 -9.39
C LEU A 71 2.49 -45.49 -8.79
N TYR A 72 3.30 -45.13 -7.79
CA TYR A 72 4.37 -46.00 -7.28
C TYR A 72 4.12 -46.48 -5.84
N MET A 73 3.26 -45.81 -5.07
CA MET A 73 3.04 -46.07 -3.64
C MET A 73 1.56 -45.94 -3.25
N SER A 74 0.65 -46.52 -4.03
CA SER A 74 -0.81 -46.25 -3.96
C SER A 74 -1.49 -46.55 -2.62
N HIS A 75 -0.82 -47.31 -1.75
CA HIS A 75 -1.27 -47.61 -0.39
C HIS A 75 -0.89 -46.52 0.64
N ILE A 76 0.02 -45.60 0.29
CA ILE A 76 0.52 -44.55 1.18
C ILE A 76 -0.29 -43.29 0.97
N TRP A 77 -0.91 -42.79 2.03
CA TRP A 77 -1.62 -41.52 2.06
C TRP A 77 -0.96 -40.60 3.08
N ILE A 78 -0.88 -39.32 2.74
CA ILE A 78 -0.19 -38.32 3.56
C ILE A 78 -1.24 -37.48 4.28
N PRO A 79 -1.19 -37.35 5.61
CA PRO A 79 -2.11 -36.47 6.33
C PRO A 79 -1.85 -35.01 5.97
N SER A 80 -2.93 -34.26 5.76
CA SER A 80 -2.85 -32.81 5.61
C SER A 80 -2.32 -32.17 6.90
N ASN A 81 -1.47 -31.15 6.77
CA ASN A 81 -0.84 -30.47 7.89
C ASN A 81 -1.85 -29.74 8.80
N TRP A 82 -2.99 -29.30 8.24
CA TRP A 82 -3.91 -28.39 8.92
C TRP A 82 -5.22 -29.05 9.36
N CYS A 83 -5.54 -30.24 8.85
CA CYS A 83 -6.91 -30.76 8.86
C CYS A 83 -7.03 -32.21 9.35
N SER A 84 -6.11 -32.64 10.21
CA SER A 84 -6.04 -34.03 10.70
C SER A 84 -5.64 -34.05 12.20
N PRO A 85 -6.58 -33.82 13.15
CA PRO A 85 -8.02 -33.63 12.95
C PRO A 85 -8.48 -32.16 12.87
N THR A 86 -9.66 -31.92 12.29
CA THR A 86 -10.37 -30.61 12.28
C THR A 86 -11.87 -30.78 12.54
N THR A 87 -12.54 -29.78 13.10
CA THR A 87 -14.02 -29.73 13.21
C THR A 87 -14.67 -28.97 12.04
N GLY A 88 -13.85 -28.29 11.22
CA GLY A 88 -14.33 -27.56 10.05
C GLY A 88 -14.88 -28.50 8.97
N LEU A 89 -15.76 -27.94 8.14
CA LEU A 89 -16.29 -28.61 6.93
C LEU A 89 -15.48 -28.28 5.68
N GLU A 90 -14.33 -27.66 5.88
CA GLU A 90 -13.39 -27.27 4.87
C GLU A 90 -11.95 -27.43 5.35
N CYS A 91 -11.04 -27.58 4.40
CA CYS A 91 -9.62 -27.70 4.65
C CYS A 91 -8.83 -26.91 3.62
N ASP A 92 -7.96 -26.02 4.09
CA ASP A 92 -6.96 -25.37 3.24
C ASP A 92 -5.81 -26.33 2.98
N ILE A 93 -5.79 -26.88 1.76
CA ILE A 93 -4.79 -27.84 1.29
C ILE A 93 -3.72 -27.15 0.43
N THR A 94 -3.63 -25.82 0.45
CA THR A 94 -2.72 -25.06 -0.42
C THR A 94 -1.26 -25.50 -0.25
N ASP A 95 -0.83 -25.71 0.99
CA ASP A 95 0.53 -26.13 1.31
C ASP A 95 0.81 -27.61 0.98
N ASP A 96 -0.24 -28.43 0.91
CA ASP A 96 -0.15 -29.85 0.58
C ASP A 96 0.06 -30.05 -0.95
N ILE A 97 -0.45 -29.13 -1.78
CA ILE A 97 -0.39 -29.19 -3.25
C ILE A 97 0.88 -28.48 -3.79
N THR A 98 2.02 -29.16 -3.65
CA THR A 98 3.34 -28.59 -3.97
C THR A 98 3.73 -28.65 -5.45
N ALA A 99 3.14 -29.55 -6.25
CA ALA A 99 3.47 -29.74 -7.66
C ALA A 99 2.28 -29.54 -8.62
N THR A 100 2.55 -29.29 -9.90
CA THR A 100 1.52 -29.12 -10.95
C THR A 100 1.15 -30.49 -11.56
N VAL A 101 0.73 -31.41 -10.70
CA VAL A 101 0.34 -32.78 -11.06
C VAL A 101 -1.05 -33.09 -10.48
N PRO A 102 -1.72 -34.18 -10.90
CA PRO A 102 -2.96 -34.61 -10.28
C PRO A 102 -2.74 -35.12 -8.84
N TYR A 103 -3.65 -34.75 -7.94
CA TYR A 103 -3.68 -35.19 -6.54
C TYR A 103 -5.00 -35.90 -6.24
N ASN A 104 -4.93 -37.07 -5.60
CA ASN A 104 -6.08 -37.70 -4.98
C ASN A 104 -6.28 -37.11 -3.58
N LEU A 105 -7.53 -36.89 -3.20
CA LEU A 105 -7.89 -36.28 -1.92
C LEU A 105 -8.98 -37.13 -1.27
N ARG A 106 -8.87 -37.38 0.03
CA ARG A 106 -9.90 -38.09 0.78
C ARG A 106 -10.12 -37.49 2.16
N VAL A 107 -11.34 -37.63 2.64
CA VAL A 107 -11.75 -37.19 3.98
C VAL A 107 -12.57 -38.28 4.66
N ARG A 108 -12.40 -38.42 5.97
CA ARG A 108 -13.25 -39.27 6.82
C ARG A 108 -13.70 -38.50 8.04
N ALA A 109 -14.82 -38.92 8.62
CA ALA A 109 -15.31 -38.46 9.89
C ALA A 109 -14.85 -39.39 11.02
N THR A 110 -14.63 -38.82 12.20
CA THR A 110 -14.30 -39.55 13.43
C THR A 110 -15.15 -39.01 14.58
N LEU A 111 -15.66 -39.93 15.39
CA LEU A 111 -16.48 -39.63 16.55
C LEU A 111 -16.15 -40.61 17.68
N GLY A 112 -15.40 -40.14 18.68
CA GLY A 112 -14.83 -41.02 19.70
C GLY A 112 -13.94 -42.10 19.07
N SER A 113 -14.27 -43.37 19.29
CA SER A 113 -13.60 -44.52 18.67
C SER A 113 -14.15 -44.90 17.28
N GLN A 114 -15.29 -44.33 16.89
CA GLN A 114 -15.93 -44.64 15.61
C GLN A 114 -15.28 -43.83 14.49
N THR A 115 -15.05 -44.47 13.35
CA THR A 115 -14.52 -43.82 12.15
C THR A 115 -15.37 -44.20 10.96
N SER A 116 -15.65 -43.23 10.09
CA SER A 116 -16.37 -43.50 8.85
C SER A 116 -15.44 -44.17 7.84
N ALA A 117 -16.03 -44.73 6.78
CA ALA A 117 -15.29 -45.01 5.56
C ALA A 117 -14.67 -43.71 5.00
N TRP A 118 -13.61 -43.85 4.21
CA TRP A 118 -13.04 -42.74 3.46
C TRP A 118 -13.94 -42.36 2.30
N SER A 119 -14.18 -41.07 2.15
CA SER A 119 -14.77 -40.51 0.96
C SER A 119 -13.68 -39.84 0.14
N THR A 120 -13.57 -40.23 -1.14
CA THR A 120 -12.51 -39.77 -2.04
C THR A 120 -13.08 -38.82 -3.08
N LEU A 121 -12.35 -37.76 -3.41
CA LEU A 121 -12.67 -36.86 -4.50
C LEU A 121 -12.74 -37.64 -5.82
N LYS A 122 -13.85 -37.49 -6.54
CA LYS A 122 -14.15 -38.28 -7.75
C LYS A 122 -13.13 -38.12 -8.88
N HIS A 123 -12.65 -36.90 -9.07
CA HIS A 123 -11.65 -36.58 -10.08
C HIS A 123 -10.41 -35.99 -9.39
N PRO A 124 -9.20 -36.49 -9.68
CA PRO A 124 -7.99 -35.94 -9.10
C PRO A 124 -7.87 -34.44 -9.36
N PHE A 125 -7.47 -33.69 -8.34
CA PHE A 125 -7.31 -32.25 -8.41
C PHE A 125 -5.92 -31.88 -8.94
N ASN A 126 -5.84 -30.96 -9.91
CA ASN A 126 -4.55 -30.40 -10.34
C ASN A 126 -4.64 -28.87 -10.22
N ARG A 127 -3.67 -28.24 -9.54
CA ARG A 127 -3.64 -26.77 -9.37
C ARG A 127 -3.66 -25.99 -10.68
N ASN A 128 -3.32 -26.61 -11.81
CA ASN A 128 -3.49 -26.02 -13.14
C ASN A 128 -4.94 -25.61 -13.45
N SER A 129 -5.95 -26.24 -12.83
CA SER A 129 -7.36 -25.88 -12.99
C SER A 129 -7.82 -24.72 -12.11
N THR A 130 -6.91 -24.05 -11.37
CA THR A 130 -7.25 -22.89 -10.54
C THR A 130 -7.87 -21.76 -11.36
N THR A 131 -8.78 -21.01 -10.75
CA THR A 131 -9.33 -19.78 -11.34
C THR A 131 -8.46 -18.60 -10.96
N LEU A 132 -7.87 -17.93 -11.95
CA LEU A 132 -7.08 -16.73 -11.74
C LEU A 132 -7.95 -15.49 -11.98
N ILE A 133 -8.18 -14.73 -10.93
CA ILE A 133 -8.93 -13.46 -11.00
C ILE A 133 -7.95 -12.28 -11.09
N PRO A 134 -8.38 -11.12 -11.64
CA PRO A 134 -7.57 -9.91 -11.59
C PRO A 134 -7.17 -9.56 -10.15
N PRO A 135 -5.95 -9.04 -9.92
CA PRO A 135 -5.51 -8.69 -8.57
C PRO A 135 -6.26 -7.48 -8.05
N GLY A 136 -6.48 -7.42 -6.73
CA GLY A 136 -6.83 -6.18 -6.06
C GLY A 136 -5.74 -5.13 -6.29
N MET A 137 -6.15 -3.91 -6.63
CA MET A 137 -5.26 -2.80 -6.95
C MET A 137 -5.82 -1.51 -6.34
N GLU A 138 -4.95 -0.65 -5.86
CA GLU A 138 -5.25 0.70 -5.39
C GLU A 138 -4.26 1.67 -6.03
N VAL A 139 -4.75 2.64 -6.80
CA VAL A 139 -3.92 3.66 -7.44
C VAL A 139 -4.02 4.98 -6.70
N THR A 140 -2.89 5.45 -6.17
CA THR A 140 -2.80 6.70 -5.40
C THR A 140 -1.79 7.66 -6.03
N LYS A 141 -1.79 8.88 -5.52
CA LYS A 141 -0.84 9.93 -5.90
C LYS A 141 -0.13 10.44 -4.66
N ASP A 142 1.18 10.58 -4.75
CA ASP A 142 2.01 11.24 -3.73
C ASP A 142 2.69 12.46 -4.37
N GLY A 143 2.10 13.64 -4.17
CA GLY A 143 2.46 14.84 -4.94
C GLY A 143 2.23 14.64 -6.44
N PHE A 144 3.33 14.58 -7.20
CA PHE A 144 3.33 14.29 -8.64
C PHE A 144 3.62 12.82 -8.96
N HIS A 145 3.87 11.96 -7.98
CA HIS A 145 4.21 10.56 -8.21
C HIS A 145 2.97 9.68 -8.34
N LEU A 146 2.94 8.86 -9.39
CA LEU A 146 1.95 7.80 -9.58
C LEU A 146 2.37 6.58 -8.77
N VAL A 147 1.55 6.22 -7.77
CA VAL A 147 1.84 5.12 -6.86
C VAL A 147 0.75 4.06 -6.99
N ILE A 148 1.15 2.79 -7.00
CA ILE A 148 0.26 1.65 -7.02
C ILE A 148 0.50 0.78 -5.79
N LYS A 149 -0.56 0.29 -5.16
CA LYS A 149 -0.51 -0.77 -4.17
C LYS A 149 -1.31 -1.96 -4.70
N LEU A 150 -0.68 -3.13 -4.68
CA LEU A 150 -1.29 -4.39 -5.13
C LEU A 150 -1.63 -5.24 -3.92
N GLU A 151 -2.68 -6.05 -4.03
CA GLU A 151 -2.98 -7.12 -3.08
C GLU A 151 -1.80 -8.09 -2.95
N ASP A 152 -1.54 -8.57 -1.74
CA ASP A 152 -0.54 -9.60 -1.51
C ASP A 152 -1.14 -11.00 -1.73
N LEU A 153 -0.86 -11.56 -2.90
CA LEU A 153 -1.27 -12.92 -3.27
C LEU A 153 -0.19 -13.98 -2.95
N GLY A 154 0.94 -13.56 -2.36
CA GLY A 154 2.05 -14.44 -2.02
C GLY A 154 3.11 -14.61 -3.12
N PRO A 155 4.19 -15.36 -2.82
CA PRO A 155 5.43 -15.39 -3.62
C PRO A 155 5.29 -16.11 -4.97
N GLN A 156 4.22 -16.86 -5.19
CA GLN A 156 3.96 -17.57 -6.44
C GLN A 156 3.50 -16.63 -7.57
N PHE A 157 3.16 -15.39 -7.23
CA PHE A 157 2.58 -14.40 -8.13
C PHE A 157 3.59 -13.35 -8.55
N GLU A 158 3.62 -13.09 -9.85
CA GLU A 158 4.27 -11.92 -10.44
C GLU A 158 3.21 -10.98 -10.98
N PHE A 159 3.35 -9.68 -10.73
CA PHE A 159 2.37 -8.70 -11.17
C PHE A 159 2.90 -7.94 -12.38
N PHE A 160 2.11 -7.90 -13.45
CA PHE A 160 2.38 -7.11 -14.65
C PHE A 160 1.50 -5.88 -14.61
N VAL A 161 2.11 -4.75 -14.28
CA VAL A 161 1.44 -3.46 -14.16
C VAL A 161 1.65 -2.69 -15.46
N ALA A 162 0.56 -2.46 -16.19
CA ALA A 162 0.53 -1.63 -17.39
C ALA A 162 0.02 -0.24 -17.03
N TYR A 163 0.78 0.79 -17.36
CA TYR A 163 0.42 2.19 -17.09
C TYR A 163 0.70 3.06 -18.32
N TRP A 164 -0.15 4.07 -18.51
CA TRP A 164 -0.03 4.99 -19.64
C TRP A 164 -0.68 6.33 -19.34
N ARG A 165 -0.24 7.35 -20.09
CA ARG A 165 -0.93 8.62 -20.16
C ARG A 165 -2.16 8.49 -21.05
N ARG A 166 -3.32 8.94 -20.58
CA ARG A 166 -4.59 8.85 -21.31
C ARG A 166 -4.62 9.85 -22.47
N GLU A 167 -4.02 9.46 -23.58
CA GLU A 167 -4.00 10.21 -24.84
C GLU A 167 -4.15 9.27 -26.04
N PRO A 168 -4.68 9.75 -27.17
CA PRO A 168 -4.76 8.96 -28.39
C PRO A 168 -3.36 8.52 -28.85
N GLY A 169 -3.14 7.22 -29.02
CA GLY A 169 -1.86 6.68 -29.48
C GLY A 169 -0.75 6.56 -28.42
N ALA A 170 -1.05 6.82 -27.14
CA ALA A 170 -0.09 6.61 -26.06
C ALA A 170 0.29 5.13 -25.93
N LYS A 171 1.59 4.85 -25.76
CA LYS A 171 2.10 3.50 -25.53
C LYS A 171 1.95 3.12 -24.06
N GLU A 172 1.54 1.87 -23.81
CA GLU A 172 1.53 1.31 -22.46
C GLU A 172 2.95 0.92 -22.04
N HIS A 173 3.37 1.39 -20.88
CA HIS A 173 4.57 0.94 -20.20
C HIS A 173 4.20 -0.22 -19.28
N VAL A 174 5.03 -1.27 -19.25
CA VAL A 174 4.79 -2.46 -18.43
C VAL A 174 5.93 -2.63 -17.44
N LYS A 175 5.58 -2.73 -16.15
CA LYS A 175 6.52 -3.00 -15.06
C LYS A 175 6.13 -4.30 -14.37
N VAL A 176 7.13 -5.15 -14.11
CA VAL A 176 6.94 -6.37 -13.32
C VAL A 176 7.22 -6.05 -11.86
N VAL A 177 6.30 -6.41 -10.96
CA VAL A 177 6.36 -6.11 -9.53
C VAL A 177 6.38 -7.41 -8.72
N ARG A 178 7.31 -7.49 -7.75
CA ARG A 178 7.49 -8.59 -6.80
C ARG A 178 8.12 -8.04 -5.50
N PRO A 179 7.60 -8.30 -4.29
CA PRO A 179 6.30 -8.89 -3.95
C PRO A 179 5.14 -7.88 -4.06
N GLY A 180 3.90 -8.33 -3.85
CA GLY A 180 2.72 -7.47 -3.67
C GLY A 180 2.69 -6.78 -2.30
N GLY A 181 1.60 -6.09 -1.97
CA GLY A 181 1.34 -5.47 -0.65
C GLY A 181 2.04 -4.13 -0.38
N ILE A 182 3.15 -3.84 -1.07
CA ILE A 182 3.96 -2.63 -0.86
C ILE A 182 3.61 -1.56 -1.91
N PRO A 183 3.36 -0.30 -1.50
CA PRO A 183 3.20 0.81 -2.44
C PRO A 183 4.45 1.01 -3.31
N MET A 184 4.27 1.06 -4.62
CA MET A 184 5.34 1.22 -5.59
C MET A 184 5.13 2.47 -6.44
N HIS A 185 6.21 3.25 -6.59
CA HIS A 185 6.29 4.30 -7.60
C HIS A 185 6.35 3.71 -9.02
N LEU A 186 5.43 4.17 -9.88
CA LEU A 186 5.40 3.85 -11.31
C LEU A 186 6.10 4.93 -12.14
N GLU A 187 5.60 6.17 -12.08
CA GLU A 187 6.04 7.27 -12.94
C GLU A 187 5.78 8.62 -12.28
N THR A 188 6.55 9.65 -12.64
CA THR A 188 6.24 11.04 -12.24
C THR A 188 5.26 11.65 -13.24
N MET A 189 4.07 12.01 -12.77
CA MET A 189 2.97 12.54 -13.58
C MET A 189 3.18 14.00 -13.96
N GLU A 190 2.80 14.33 -15.19
CA GLU A 190 2.71 15.72 -15.62
C GLU A 190 1.45 16.42 -15.10
N PRO A 191 1.54 17.70 -14.71
CA PRO A 191 0.39 18.47 -14.27
C PRO A 191 -0.71 18.55 -15.35
N GLY A 192 -1.95 18.25 -14.98
CA GLY A 192 -3.09 18.34 -15.89
C GLY A 192 -3.33 17.10 -16.77
N ALA A 193 -2.36 16.19 -16.89
CA ALA A 193 -2.49 14.93 -17.61
C ALA A 193 -3.19 13.86 -16.74
N THR A 194 -3.95 12.98 -17.38
CA THR A 194 -4.58 11.83 -16.72
C THR A 194 -3.74 10.59 -17.01
N TYR A 195 -3.39 9.83 -15.98
CA TYR A 195 -2.68 8.57 -16.10
C TYR A 195 -3.61 7.43 -15.70
N CYS A 196 -3.50 6.32 -16.42
CA CYS A 196 -4.28 5.11 -16.18
C CYS A 196 -3.35 3.95 -15.88
N VAL A 197 -3.80 3.06 -15.02
CA VAL A 197 -3.07 1.87 -14.60
C VAL A 197 -4.02 0.68 -14.59
N LYS A 198 -3.55 -0.48 -15.05
CA LYS A 198 -4.21 -1.78 -14.93
C LYS A 198 -3.16 -2.83 -14.59
N ALA A 199 -3.55 -3.88 -13.88
CA ALA A 199 -2.64 -4.93 -13.47
C ALA A 199 -3.20 -6.31 -13.80
N ARG A 200 -2.32 -7.27 -14.06
CA ARG A 200 -2.66 -8.70 -14.11
C ARG A 200 -1.59 -9.50 -13.39
N THR A 201 -1.92 -10.72 -13.03
CA THR A 201 -0.96 -11.63 -12.41
C THR A 201 -0.46 -12.68 -13.38
N PHE A 202 0.72 -13.22 -13.08
CA PHE A 202 1.30 -14.38 -13.73
C PHE A 202 1.75 -15.38 -12.66
N VAL A 203 1.38 -16.64 -12.84
CA VAL A 203 1.75 -17.72 -11.92
C VAL A 203 2.71 -18.66 -12.63
N LYS A 204 3.99 -18.60 -12.25
CA LYS A 204 5.07 -19.37 -12.91
C LYS A 204 4.84 -20.88 -12.83
N ALA A 205 4.31 -21.36 -11.71
CA ALA A 205 4.06 -22.79 -11.45
C ALA A 205 3.11 -23.46 -12.46
N ILE A 206 2.18 -22.69 -13.04
CA ILE A 206 1.19 -23.19 -14.01
C ILE A 206 1.32 -22.50 -15.39
N GLY A 207 2.19 -21.49 -15.51
CA GLY A 207 2.43 -20.76 -16.77
C GLY A 207 1.22 -19.96 -17.27
N ARG A 208 0.31 -19.55 -16.37
CA ARG A 208 -0.95 -18.86 -16.72
C ARG A 208 -0.97 -17.43 -16.21
N TYR A 209 -1.66 -16.57 -16.96
CA TYR A 209 -1.95 -15.18 -16.59
C TYR A 209 -3.41 -15.05 -16.15
N SER A 210 -3.68 -14.12 -15.22
CA SER A 210 -5.04 -13.65 -14.98
C SER A 210 -5.48 -12.64 -16.05
N ALA A 211 -6.78 -12.33 -16.05
CA ALA A 211 -7.29 -11.19 -16.79
C ALA A 211 -6.75 -9.88 -16.18
N PHE A 212 -6.72 -8.81 -16.98
CA PHE A 212 -6.41 -7.49 -16.46
C PHE A 212 -7.51 -7.00 -15.53
N SER A 213 -7.11 -6.27 -14.49
CA SER A 213 -8.00 -5.49 -13.65
C SER A 213 -8.65 -4.37 -14.46
N GLN A 214 -9.72 -3.81 -13.93
CA GLN A 214 -10.25 -2.58 -14.49
C GLN A 214 -9.21 -1.47 -14.39
N ALA A 215 -9.14 -0.63 -15.42
CA ALA A 215 -8.19 0.46 -15.45
C ALA A 215 -8.64 1.57 -14.49
N GLU A 216 -7.80 1.89 -13.51
CA GLU A 216 -7.99 3.03 -12.61
C GLU A 216 -7.16 4.20 -13.10
N CYS A 217 -7.74 5.39 -13.07
CA CYS A 217 -7.09 6.56 -13.63
C CYS A 217 -7.13 7.75 -12.68
N VAL A 218 -5.98 8.41 -12.56
CA VAL A 218 -5.76 9.53 -11.66
C VAL A 218 -5.22 10.73 -12.44
N LYS A 219 -5.51 11.93 -11.94
CA LYS A 219 -5.05 13.19 -12.50
C LYS A 219 -4.48 14.05 -11.38
N VAL A 220 -3.33 14.66 -11.63
CA VAL A 220 -2.76 15.68 -10.74
C VAL A 220 -3.18 17.04 -11.24
N GLN A 221 -3.78 17.85 -10.36
CA GLN A 221 -3.98 19.26 -10.64
C GLN A 221 -2.63 19.95 -10.54
N GLY A 222 -2.20 20.60 -11.62
CA GLY A 222 -1.09 21.54 -11.52
C GLY A 222 -1.57 22.80 -10.84
N GLU A 223 -0.90 23.20 -9.76
CA GLU A 223 -1.00 24.57 -9.30
C GLU A 223 -0.34 25.46 -10.35
N SER A 224 -1.14 26.04 -11.25
CA SER A 224 -0.71 27.00 -12.26
C SER A 224 -0.45 28.38 -11.62
N LEU A 225 0.31 28.42 -10.53
CA LEU A 225 0.61 29.63 -9.77
C LEU A 225 2.08 30.12 -9.80
N PRO A 226 2.97 29.80 -10.77
CA PRO A 226 4.31 30.39 -10.76
C PRO A 226 4.44 31.62 -11.68
N LEU A 227 3.76 31.66 -12.83
CA LEU A 227 4.04 32.68 -13.85
C LEU A 227 3.44 34.04 -13.52
N ALA A 228 2.14 34.09 -13.21
CA ALA A 228 1.46 35.35 -12.92
C ALA A 228 2.04 36.02 -11.66
N LEU A 229 2.28 35.24 -10.59
CA LEU A 229 2.90 35.74 -9.36
C LEU A 229 4.34 36.21 -9.58
N ALA A 230 5.14 35.49 -10.37
CA ALA A 230 6.49 35.95 -10.73
C ALA A 230 6.46 37.25 -11.55
N LEU A 231 5.51 37.39 -12.47
CA LEU A 231 5.31 38.63 -13.24
C LEU A 231 4.89 39.79 -12.32
N PHE A 232 3.95 39.59 -11.40
CA PHE A 232 3.55 40.62 -10.44
C PHE A 232 4.69 41.02 -9.50
N ALA A 233 5.48 40.06 -9.02
CA ALA A 233 6.66 40.33 -8.19
C ALA A 233 7.73 41.12 -8.96
N PHE A 234 7.97 40.78 -10.22
CA PHE A 234 8.94 41.48 -11.09
C PHE A 234 8.51 42.91 -11.39
N VAL A 235 7.23 43.13 -11.73
CA VAL A 235 6.67 44.47 -11.96
C VAL A 235 6.74 45.30 -10.68
N GLY A 236 6.40 44.72 -9.52
CA GLY A 236 6.52 45.37 -8.22
C GLY A 236 7.96 45.81 -7.92
N PHE A 237 8.94 44.95 -8.17
CA PHE A 237 10.36 45.26 -7.98
C PHE A 237 10.83 46.42 -8.88
N MET A 238 10.44 46.42 -10.17
CA MET A 238 10.77 47.50 -11.10
C MET A 238 10.16 48.85 -10.68
N LEU A 239 8.92 48.85 -10.18
CA LEU A 239 8.27 50.06 -9.66
C LEU A 239 9.03 50.63 -8.46
N VAL A 240 9.47 49.78 -7.53
CA VAL A 240 10.28 50.22 -6.38
C VAL A 240 11.60 50.85 -6.83
N LEU A 241 12.29 50.24 -7.81
CA LEU A 241 13.53 50.78 -8.37
C LEU A 241 13.38 52.14 -9.05
N VAL A 242 12.18 52.51 -9.52
CA VAL A 242 11.94 53.82 -10.13
C VAL A 242 11.45 54.83 -9.09
N VAL A 243 10.48 54.43 -8.26
CA VAL A 243 9.83 55.33 -7.30
C VAL A 243 10.77 55.74 -6.18
N VAL A 244 11.61 54.84 -5.67
CA VAL A 244 12.53 55.15 -4.57
C VAL A 244 13.58 56.19 -4.98
N PRO A 245 14.34 56.04 -6.08
CA PRO A 245 15.29 57.05 -6.51
C PRO A 245 14.62 58.37 -6.90
N PHE A 246 13.46 58.32 -7.56
CA PHE A 246 12.70 59.53 -7.88
C PHE A 246 12.26 60.28 -6.62
N SER A 247 11.82 59.56 -5.59
CA SER A 247 11.42 60.14 -4.30
C SER A 247 12.62 60.72 -3.56
N VAL A 248 13.75 60.01 -3.52
CA VAL A 248 15.01 60.50 -2.94
C VAL A 248 15.49 61.76 -3.67
N TRP A 249 15.45 61.77 -5.00
CA TRP A 249 15.82 62.92 -5.82
C TRP A 249 14.88 64.11 -5.62
N LYS A 250 13.58 63.88 -5.54
CA LYS A 250 12.58 64.92 -5.27
C LYS A 250 12.76 65.50 -3.86
N MET A 251 13.01 64.66 -2.85
CA MET A 251 13.31 65.09 -1.49
C MET A 251 14.63 65.87 -1.41
N GLY A 252 15.67 65.44 -2.13
CA GLY A 252 16.93 66.18 -2.23
C GLY A 252 16.77 67.55 -2.87
N ARG A 253 15.92 67.67 -3.91
CA ARG A 253 15.57 68.97 -4.51
C ARG A 253 14.79 69.88 -3.55
N LEU A 254 13.84 69.32 -2.79
CA LEU A 254 13.04 70.07 -1.82
C LEU A 254 13.91 70.59 -0.66
N LEU A 255 14.78 69.75 -0.09
CA LEU A 255 15.74 70.13 0.95
C LEU A 255 16.71 71.23 0.48
N ARG A 256 17.18 71.15 -0.78
CA ARG A 256 18.04 72.17 -1.39
C ARG A 256 17.34 73.54 -1.53
N ARG A 257 16.01 73.57 -1.65
CA ARG A 257 15.22 74.81 -1.71
C ARG A 257 14.95 75.42 -0.33
N SER A 258 14.97 74.62 0.75
CA SER A 258 14.67 75.08 2.10
C SER A 258 15.91 75.52 2.91
N CYS A 259 17.10 74.95 2.67
CA CYS A 259 18.28 75.24 3.49
C CYS A 259 19.19 76.37 2.98
N CYS A 260 19.10 76.80 1.72
CA CYS A 260 19.80 77.98 1.20
C CYS A 260 18.98 78.64 0.08
N PRO A 261 18.19 79.70 0.33
CA PRO A 261 17.68 80.53 -0.76
C PRO A 261 18.87 81.27 -1.39
N VAL A 262 19.04 81.13 -2.70
CA VAL A 262 19.97 81.97 -3.45
C VAL A 262 19.40 83.39 -3.46
N VAL A 263 19.86 84.23 -2.55
CA VAL A 263 19.64 85.68 -2.60
C VAL A 263 20.75 86.26 -3.46
N VAL A 264 20.38 86.81 -4.61
CA VAL A 264 21.27 87.61 -5.46
C VAL A 264 21.36 88.99 -4.80
N LEU A 265 22.52 89.32 -4.23
CA LEU A 265 22.80 90.64 -3.67
C LEU A 265 23.15 91.60 -4.83
N PRO A 266 22.51 92.78 -4.96
CA PRO A 266 22.84 93.72 -6.03
C PRO A 266 24.16 94.43 -5.76
N ASP A 267 24.97 94.61 -6.81
CA ASP A 267 26.24 95.33 -6.80
C ASP A 267 26.04 96.85 -6.63
N THR A 268 25.99 97.32 -5.39
CA THR A 268 26.33 98.71 -5.07
C THR A 268 27.05 98.78 -3.72
N LEU A 269 28.38 98.65 -3.77
CA LEU A 269 29.28 99.07 -2.69
C LEU A 269 29.22 100.60 -2.52
N PRO A 270 29.43 101.08 -1.29
CA PRO A 270 30.66 101.85 -1.15
C PRO A 270 31.54 101.33 -0.01
N ALA A 271 32.83 101.46 -0.26
CA ALA A 271 33.91 101.12 0.63
C ALA A 271 33.83 101.88 1.95
N ARG A 272 33.78 101.13 3.06
CA ARG A 272 34.52 101.35 4.34
C ARG A 272 33.80 100.57 5.45
N LEU A 273 34.36 99.43 5.83
CA LEU A 273 34.78 99.15 7.20
C LEU A 273 35.43 97.76 7.20
N SER A 274 36.73 97.76 6.90
CA SER A 274 37.65 96.74 7.36
C SER A 274 37.71 96.80 8.88
N LEU A 275 37.22 95.76 9.56
CA LEU A 275 37.74 95.25 10.83
C LEU A 275 36.91 94.04 11.25
N PHE A 276 37.24 92.88 10.68
CA PHE A 276 37.38 91.58 11.35
C PHE A 276 37.96 90.62 10.29
N MET A 277 39.30 90.63 10.20
CA MET A 277 40.11 89.57 9.58
C MET A 277 39.84 88.25 10.34
N ALA A 278 39.98 87.02 9.85
CA ALA A 278 40.57 86.35 8.67
C ALA A 278 40.33 84.82 8.91
N PRO A 279 40.95 83.86 8.19
CA PRO A 279 41.18 83.71 6.76
C PRO A 279 40.52 82.43 6.20
N ARG A 280 40.58 82.32 4.87
CA ARG A 280 40.24 81.15 4.05
C ARG A 280 41.28 80.05 4.28
N GLU A 281 40.87 78.85 4.65
CA GLU A 281 41.66 77.62 4.42
C GLU A 281 40.87 76.64 3.54
N THR A 282 41.29 76.57 2.28
CA THR A 282 41.19 75.39 1.43
C THR A 282 42.21 74.36 1.93
N CYS A 283 41.80 73.11 2.14
CA CYS A 283 42.76 72.00 2.12
C CYS A 283 42.15 70.78 1.43
N SER A 284 42.72 70.50 0.27
CA SER A 284 42.51 69.31 -0.55
C SER A 284 43.60 68.30 -0.23
N GLN A 285 43.18 67.08 0.09
CA GLN A 285 43.82 65.77 -0.14
C GLN A 285 45.26 65.47 0.35
N THR A 286 45.36 64.26 0.93
CA THR A 286 46.53 63.35 1.09
C THR A 286 47.59 63.70 2.12
N GLN A 287 47.78 62.86 3.16
CA GLN A 287 48.92 61.93 3.33
C GLN A 287 48.89 61.20 4.70
N LYS A 288 49.37 59.94 4.70
CA LYS A 288 49.44 58.94 5.80
C LYS A 288 50.33 59.36 6.98
N CYS A 289 50.02 58.90 8.21
CA CYS A 289 50.74 57.83 8.93
C CYS A 289 50.56 57.83 10.47
N LYS A 290 50.33 56.61 11.00
CA LYS A 290 50.86 55.99 12.23
C LYS A 290 50.40 56.40 13.65
N LYS A 291 49.66 55.45 14.23
CA LYS A 291 49.91 54.61 15.43
C LYS A 291 50.32 55.29 16.74
N TRP A 292 49.43 55.16 17.75
CA TRP A 292 49.80 54.94 19.16
C TRP A 292 48.81 53.95 19.81
N GLU A 293 49.36 52.90 20.41
CA GLU A 293 48.69 52.02 21.40
C GLU A 293 48.78 52.66 22.79
N ILE A 294 47.84 52.34 23.69
CA ILE A 294 48.03 51.96 25.11
C ILE A 294 46.64 51.89 25.81
N HIS A 295 46.31 50.71 26.33
CA HIS A 295 45.31 50.37 27.38
C HIS A 295 45.89 50.74 28.79
N PRO A 296 45.21 50.61 29.97
CA PRO A 296 43.88 50.03 30.26
C PRO A 296 43.02 50.77 31.34
N GLU A 297 41.78 50.26 31.56
CA GLU A 297 40.95 50.27 32.80
C GLU A 297 40.37 51.62 33.29
N THR A 298 39.05 51.86 33.34
CA THR A 298 38.05 51.19 34.21
C THR A 298 36.61 51.61 33.78
N PHE A 299 35.65 50.68 33.83
CA PHE A 299 34.19 50.89 33.70
C PHE A 299 33.58 51.45 35.02
N PRO A 300 32.28 51.84 35.15
CA PRO A 300 31.18 51.93 34.17
C PRO A 300 30.34 53.24 34.22
N SER A 301 29.61 53.55 33.14
CA SER A 301 28.14 53.74 33.12
C SER A 301 27.67 54.67 31.99
N SER A 302 26.75 54.12 31.20
CA SER A 302 25.67 54.81 30.47
C SER A 302 26.02 56.03 29.60
N LYS A 303 26.17 55.79 28.29
CA LYS A 303 25.40 56.49 27.25
C LYS A 303 25.55 55.80 25.89
N CYS A 304 24.43 55.83 25.16
CA CYS A 304 24.27 55.88 23.70
C CYS A 304 25.53 55.74 22.82
N GLN A 305 25.53 54.76 21.92
CA GLN A 305 25.57 54.90 20.44
C GLN A 305 25.64 53.47 19.83
N LEU A 306 24.74 53.04 18.96
CA LEU A 306 24.59 53.33 17.51
C LEU A 306 25.69 52.68 16.64
N LEU A 307 25.29 51.74 15.76
CA LEU A 307 25.91 51.25 14.50
C LEU A 307 25.08 50.01 14.08
N VAL A 308 24.33 49.94 12.98
CA VAL A 308 24.61 50.09 11.54
C VAL A 308 25.90 49.40 11.09
N ALA A 309 25.76 48.22 10.47
CA ALA A 309 26.46 47.75 9.26
C ALA A 309 25.92 46.34 8.93
N LEU A 310 25.09 46.19 7.90
CA LEU A 310 25.46 45.85 6.52
C LEU A 310 25.97 44.40 6.36
N GLN A 311 25.05 43.51 6.00
CA GLN A 311 25.25 42.42 5.03
C GLN A 311 23.90 42.01 4.44
#